data_AF-A0A1E3T083-F1
#
_entry.id   AF-A0A1E3T083-F1
#
_cell.length_a   1.000
_cell.length_b   1.000
_cell.length_c   1.000
_cell.angle_alpha   90.00
_cell.angle_beta   90.00
_cell.angle_gamma   90.00
#
_symmetry.space_group_name_H-M   'P 1'
#
loop_
_entity.id
_entity.type
_entity.pdbx_description
1 polymer ?
#
loop_
_entity_poly.entity_id
_entity_poly.type
_entity_poly.pdbx_seq_one_letter_code
_entity_poly.pdbx_strand_id
1 'polypeptide(L)'
;MGRRRQYCRQSCRQRAYEQRASINGTTGSTLPPDAVLLSADEAADLSDRVYQVRCAAEDVATALDEGAGVSELRELCDALLQAARAADGWR
;
A
#
# COMPACT_ATOMS: atom_id res chain seq x y z
N MET A 1 41.20 -25.37 1.96
CA MET A 1 40.64 -24.02 2.20
C MET A 1 39.32 -24.17 2.94
N GLY A 2 39.26 -23.84 4.24
CA GLY A 2 38.08 -24.05 5.08
C GLY A 2 37.13 -22.85 5.11
N ARG A 3 35.86 -23.08 5.47
CA ARG A 3 34.84 -22.02 5.60
C ARG A 3 35.26 -21.03 6.69
N ARG A 4 35.23 -19.73 6.36
CA ARG A 4 35.54 -18.66 7.32
C ARG A 4 34.52 -18.64 8.47
N ARG A 5 34.99 -18.21 9.65
CA ARG A 5 34.17 -18.06 10.84
C ARG A 5 33.07 -17.03 10.56
N GLN A 6 31.81 -17.38 10.83
CA GLN A 6 30.66 -16.51 10.58
C GLN A 6 30.65 -15.26 11.49
N TYR A 7 31.27 -15.35 12.67
CA TYR A 7 31.32 -14.26 13.63
C TYR A 7 32.75 -13.98 14.07
N CYS A 8 33.04 -12.69 14.19
CA CYS A 8 34.34 -12.17 14.60
C CYS A 8 34.71 -12.58 16.04
N ARG A 9 33.72 -12.52 16.94
CA ARG A 9 33.81 -12.68 18.41
C ARG A 9 32.42 -13.01 18.99
N GLN A 10 32.36 -13.37 20.27
CA GLN A 10 31.10 -13.62 20.99
C GLN A 10 30.16 -12.41 20.96
N SER A 11 30.69 -11.19 21.14
CA SER A 11 29.88 -9.95 21.08
C SER A 11 29.23 -9.73 19.71
N CYS A 12 29.94 -10.03 18.60
CA CYS A 12 29.39 -10.03 17.24
C CYS A 12 28.20 -11.02 17.14
N ARG A 13 28.31 -12.20 17.76
CA ARG A 13 27.24 -13.21 17.78
C ARG A 13 26.04 -12.75 18.62
N GLN A 14 26.30 -12.15 19.78
CA GLN A 14 25.28 -11.64 20.70
C GLN A 14 24.46 -10.52 20.05
N ARG A 15 25.11 -9.54 19.42
CA ARG A 15 24.42 -8.48 18.67
C ARG A 15 23.56 -9.02 17.53
N ALA A 16 24.04 -10.03 16.80
CA ALA A 16 23.26 -10.67 15.75
C ALA A 16 22.05 -11.44 16.32
N TYR A 17 22.16 -12.01 17.53
CA TYR A 17 21.04 -12.64 18.22
C TYR A 17 20.02 -11.61 18.69
N GLU A 18 20.46 -10.52 19.33
CA GLU A 18 19.62 -9.43 19.79
C GLU A 18 18.87 -8.76 18.63
N GLN A 19 19.54 -8.52 17.50
CA GLN A 19 18.91 -7.99 16.29
C GLN A 19 17.84 -8.95 15.75
N ARG A 20 18.09 -10.26 15.76
CA ARG A 20 17.09 -11.25 15.34
C ARG A 20 15.94 -11.36 16.35
N ALA A 21 16.22 -11.29 17.65
CA ALA A 21 15.21 -11.32 18.70
C ALA A 21 14.32 -10.06 18.67
N SER A 22 14.88 -8.90 18.34
CA SER A 22 14.10 -7.67 18.14
C SER A 22 13.19 -7.76 16.91
N ILE A 23 13.61 -8.46 15.85
CA ILE A 23 12.81 -8.65 14.62
C ILE A 23 11.76 -9.77 14.81
N ASN A 24 12.09 -10.83 15.55
CA ASN A 24 11.30 -12.06 15.63
C ASN A 24 10.30 -12.13 16.81
N GLY A 25 10.12 -11.07 17.59
CA GLY A 25 8.91 -10.95 18.41
C GLY A 25 9.04 -11.00 19.94
N THR A 26 10.01 -10.28 20.53
CA THR A 26 9.90 -9.93 21.97
C THR A 26 9.80 -8.43 22.26
N THR A 27 10.19 -7.57 21.33
CA THR A 27 10.15 -6.09 21.51
C THR A 27 9.87 -5.30 20.22
N GLY A 28 9.78 -5.96 19.06
CA GLY A 28 9.38 -5.35 17.79
C GLY A 28 7.86 -5.44 17.62
N SER A 29 7.23 -4.30 17.33
CA SER A 29 5.80 -4.09 17.05
C SER A 29 5.02 -5.38 16.77
N THR A 30 4.27 -5.87 17.77
CA THR A 30 3.27 -6.92 17.54
C THR A 30 2.19 -6.31 16.66
N LEU A 31 2.30 -6.51 15.36
CA LEU A 31 1.25 -6.11 14.42
C LEU A 31 -0.03 -6.85 14.81
N PRO A 32 -1.18 -6.15 14.84
CA PRO A 32 -2.48 -6.79 14.94
C PRO A 32 -2.63 -7.92 13.90
N PRO A 33 -3.37 -8.99 14.22
CA PRO A 33 -3.54 -10.13 13.30
C PRO A 33 -4.23 -9.75 11.98
N ASP A 34 -4.90 -8.61 11.94
CA ASP A 34 -5.61 -8.01 10.81
C ASP A 34 -4.85 -6.83 10.17
N ALA A 35 -3.61 -6.56 10.62
CA ALA A 35 -2.82 -5.48 10.05
C ALA A 35 -2.35 -5.82 8.63
N VAL A 36 -2.49 -4.84 7.73
CA VAL A 36 -1.87 -4.90 6.40
C VAL A 36 -0.56 -4.11 6.43
N LEU A 37 0.52 -4.72 5.93
CA LEU A 37 1.82 -4.08 5.81
C LEU A 37 2.04 -3.72 4.34
N LEU A 38 2.19 -2.43 4.06
CA LEU A 38 2.54 -1.90 2.75
C LEU A 38 3.93 -1.27 2.84
N SER A 39 4.71 -1.41 1.77
CA SER A 39 5.86 -0.53 1.53
C SER A 39 5.41 0.91 1.32
N ALA A 40 6.34 1.85 1.41
CA ALA A 40 6.05 3.25 1.14
C ALA A 40 5.52 3.47 -0.29
N ASP A 41 6.09 2.74 -1.27
CA ASP A 41 5.69 2.82 -2.67
C ASP A 41 4.28 2.24 -2.87
N GLU A 42 3.96 1.08 -2.28
CA GLU A 42 2.61 0.50 -2.34
C GLU A 42 1.56 1.41 -1.68
N ALA A 43 1.92 2.08 -0.58
CA ALA A 43 1.02 3.03 0.08
C ALA A 43 0.78 4.29 -0.77
N ALA A 44 1.81 4.81 -1.43
CA ALA A 44 1.69 5.93 -2.36
C ALA A 44 0.83 5.57 -3.57
N ASP A 45 1.11 4.41 -4.20
CA ASP A 45 0.34 3.92 -5.35
C ASP A 45 -1.14 3.66 -5.00
N LEU A 46 -1.43 3.18 -3.79
CA LEU A 46 -2.81 3.03 -3.31
C LEU A 46 -3.47 4.40 -3.13
N SER A 47 -2.77 5.36 -2.51
CA SER A 47 -3.27 6.72 -2.30
C SER A 47 -3.61 7.40 -3.64
N ASP A 48 -2.74 7.27 -4.64
CA ASP A 48 -2.94 7.86 -5.96
C ASP A 48 -4.15 7.26 -6.68
N ARG A 49 -4.35 5.94 -6.59
CA ARG A 49 -5.54 5.29 -7.17
C ARG A 49 -6.83 5.70 -6.47
N VAL A 50 -6.83 5.82 -5.15
CA VAL A 50 -8.00 6.33 -4.39
C VAL A 50 -8.28 7.78 -4.75
N TYR A 51 -7.24 8.60 -4.93
CA TYR A 51 -7.38 9.98 -5.38
C TYR A 51 -8.06 10.06 -6.76
N GLN A 52 -7.65 9.21 -7.70
CA GLN A 52 -8.29 9.14 -9.03
C GLN A 52 -9.77 8.78 -8.97
N VAL A 53 -10.16 7.84 -8.10
CA VAL A 53 -11.58 7.50 -7.87
C VAL A 53 -12.36 8.71 -7.38
N ARG A 54 -11.81 9.45 -6.41
CA ARG A 54 -12.46 10.66 -5.88
C ARG A 54 -12.65 11.69 -6.98
N CYS A 55 -11.61 12.00 -7.75
CA CYS A 55 -11.70 12.97 -8.84
C CYS A 55 -12.72 12.54 -9.91
N ALA A 56 -12.74 11.28 -10.33
CA ALA A 56 -13.73 10.81 -11.29
C ALA A 56 -15.17 10.92 -10.75
N ALA A 57 -15.37 10.77 -9.44
CA ALA A 57 -16.68 10.99 -8.80
C ALA A 57 -17.05 12.47 -8.71
N GLU A 58 -16.06 13.34 -8.42
CA GLU A 58 -16.23 14.79 -8.44
C GLU A 58 -16.61 15.29 -9.84
N ASP A 59 -15.97 14.77 -10.90
CA ASP A 59 -16.29 15.10 -12.30
C ASP A 59 -17.75 14.74 -12.65
N VAL A 60 -18.24 13.58 -12.20
CA VAL A 60 -19.66 13.21 -12.36
C VAL A 60 -20.58 14.20 -11.65
N ALA A 61 -20.23 14.62 -10.43
CA ALA A 61 -21.02 15.59 -9.68
C ALA A 61 -21.04 16.96 -10.38
N THR A 62 -19.90 17.45 -10.86
CA THR A 62 -19.80 18.68 -11.64
C THR A 62 -20.62 18.60 -12.92
N ALA A 63 -20.53 17.50 -13.66
CA ALA A 63 -21.32 17.31 -14.88
C ALA A 63 -22.83 17.31 -14.60
N LEU A 64 -23.28 16.75 -13.47
CA LEU A 64 -24.68 16.83 -13.04
C LEU A 64 -25.11 18.27 -12.74
N ASP A 65 -24.28 19.02 -12.01
CA ASP A 65 -24.55 20.42 -11.67
C ASP A 65 -24.60 21.33 -12.91
N GLU A 66 -23.81 21.00 -13.94
CA GLU A 66 -23.78 21.71 -15.23
C GLU A 66 -24.88 21.25 -16.20
N GLY A 67 -25.66 20.23 -15.84
CA GLY A 67 -26.74 19.70 -16.68
C GLY A 67 -26.25 18.92 -17.90
N ALA A 68 -25.12 18.22 -17.76
CA ALA A 68 -24.52 17.39 -18.80
C ALA A 68 -25.50 16.34 -19.36
N GLY A 69 -25.28 15.99 -20.62
CA GLY A 69 -26.10 15.02 -21.33
C GLY A 69 -25.93 13.60 -20.82
N VAL A 70 -26.92 12.75 -21.09
CA VAL A 70 -26.92 11.33 -20.67
C VAL A 70 -25.73 10.55 -21.25
N SER A 71 -25.23 10.91 -22.44
CA SER A 71 -24.04 10.27 -23.04
C SER A 71 -22.77 10.59 -22.24
N GLU A 72 -22.55 11.86 -21.93
CA GLU A 72 -21.39 12.34 -21.17
C GLU A 72 -21.39 11.77 -19.76
N LEU A 73 -22.54 11.80 -19.07
CA LEU A 73 -22.68 11.17 -17.75
C LEU A 73 -22.39 9.67 -17.77
N ARG A 74 -22.71 8.97 -18.87
CA ARG A 74 -22.37 7.54 -19.00
C ARG A 74 -20.87 7.35 -19.16
N GLU A 75 -20.20 8.17 -19.95
CA GLU A 75 -18.74 8.12 -20.12
C GLU A 75 -18.01 8.41 -18.81
N LEU A 76 -18.45 9.40 -18.04
CA LEU A 76 -17.88 9.72 -16.73
C LEU A 76 -18.13 8.59 -15.71
N CYS A 77 -19.31 7.99 -15.71
CA CYS A 77 -19.58 6.79 -14.90
C CYS A 77 -18.66 5.63 -15.27
N ASP A 78 -18.43 5.39 -16.57
CA ASP A 78 -17.53 4.34 -17.03
C ASP A 78 -16.09 4.60 -16.59
N ALA A 79 -15.61 5.85 -16.67
CA ALA A 79 -14.30 6.26 -16.19
C ALA A 79 -14.16 6.07 -14.66
N LEU A 80 -15.18 6.46 -13.89
CA LEU A 80 -15.22 6.23 -12.44
C LEU A 80 -15.15 4.74 -12.09
N LEU A 81 -15.90 3.89 -12.79
CA LEU A 81 -15.86 2.43 -12.59
C LEU A 81 -14.50 1.84 -12.97
N GLN A 82 -13.83 2.37 -13.99
CA GLN A 82 -12.48 1.94 -14.33
C GLN A 82 -11.47 2.33 -13.24
N ALA A 83 -11.53 3.56 -12.72
CA ALA A 83 -10.70 4.00 -11.61
C ALA A 83 -10.93 3.16 -10.36
N ALA A 84 -12.18 2.83 -10.04
CA ALA A 84 -12.54 1.99 -8.89
C ALA A 84 -11.95 0.59 -9.01
N ARG A 85 -12.08 -0.06 -10.18
CA ARG A 85 -11.47 -1.38 -10.44
C ARG A 85 -9.94 -1.34 -10.35
N ALA A 86 -9.32 -0.25 -10.81
CA ALA A 86 -7.88 -0.07 -10.70
C ALA A 86 -7.46 0.03 -9.23
N ALA A 87 -8.25 0.72 -8.39
CA ALA A 87 -8.01 0.83 -6.96
C ALA A 87 -8.21 -0.52 -6.22
N ASP A 88 -9.19 -1.34 -6.59
CA ASP A 88 -9.54 -2.61 -5.93
C ASP A 88 -8.39 -3.65 -5.91
N GLY A 89 -7.49 -3.62 -6.90
CA GLY A 89 -6.40 -4.59 -7.07
C GLY A 89 -5.24 -4.49 -6.07
N TRP A 90 -5.43 -3.85 -4.91
CA TRP A 90 -4.39 -3.68 -3.88
C TRP A 90 -4.23 -4.88 -2.92
N ARG A 91 -5.02 -5.95 -3.12
CA ARG A 91 -5.03 -7.16 -2.30
C ARG A 91 -4.26 -8.32 -2.92
#